data_AF-A0A1G2CZ96-F1
#
_entry.id   AF-A0A1G2CZ96-F1
#
_cell.length_a   1.000
_cell.length_b   1.000
_cell.length_c   1.000
_cell.angle_alpha   90.00
_cell.angle_beta   90.00
_cell.angle_gamma   90.00
#
_symmetry.space_group_name_H-M   'P 1'
#
loop_
_entity.id
_entity.type
_entity.pdbx_description
1 polymer ?
#
loop_
_entity_poly.entity_id
_entity_poly.type
_entity_poly.pdbx_seq_one_letter_code
_entity_poly.pdbx_strand_id
1 'polypeptide(L)'
;MATTNICILCKKGTRMAGGYSNRVRATKFNPTGNKRKYPNLQWVALPKAAGGGRMKICTRCMKAGKQMEMTRHPMQKQKVEV
;
A
#
# COMPACT_ATOMS: atom_id res chain seq x y z
N MET A 1 -14.60 1.41 -11.97
CA MET A 1 -14.33 1.14 -10.54
C MET A 1 -12.83 1.06 -10.32
N ALA A 2 -12.24 1.98 -9.55
CA ALA A 2 -10.78 2.12 -9.43
C ALA A 2 -10.13 0.91 -8.73
N THR A 3 -9.69 -0.08 -9.52
CA THR A 3 -8.80 -1.16 -9.07
C THR A 3 -7.35 -0.71 -9.17
N THR A 4 -7.03 0.43 -8.55
CA THR A 4 -5.65 0.90 -8.50
C THR A 4 -4.85 -0.06 -7.62
N ASN A 5 -3.81 -0.68 -8.19
CA ASN A 5 -2.81 -1.48 -7.47
C ASN A 5 -1.93 -0.59 -6.55
N ILE A 6 -2.59 0.29 -5.81
CA ILE A 6 -2.04 1.36 -5.01
C ILE A 6 -2.72 1.29 -3.65
N CYS A 7 -1.93 1.34 -2.59
CA CYS A 7 -2.51 1.43 -1.25
C CYS A 7 -3.12 2.82 -1.02
N ILE A 8 -4.37 2.86 -0.56
CA ILE A 8 -5.11 4.11 -0.33
C ILE A 8 -4.45 4.99 0.75
N LEU A 9 -3.85 4.38 1.78
CA LEU A 9 -3.28 5.11 2.93
C LEU A 9 -1.87 5.65 2.66
N CYS A 10 -0.98 4.83 2.10
CA CYS A 10 0.42 5.19 1.91
C CYS A 10 0.79 5.46 0.44
N LYS A 11 -0.18 5.40 -0.47
CA LYS A 11 -0.01 5.58 -1.92
C LYS A 11 1.05 4.66 -2.55
N LYS A 12 1.42 3.57 -1.87
CA LYS A 12 2.40 2.61 -2.38
C LYS A 12 1.84 1.90 -3.61
N GLY A 13 2.46 2.14 -4.75
CA GLY A 13 2.16 1.49 -6.02
C GLY A 13 3.15 0.38 -6.38
N THR A 14 2.99 -0.12 -7.60
CA THR A 14 3.89 -1.09 -8.22
C THR A 14 5.21 -0.44 -8.63
N ARG A 15 6.30 -1.22 -8.64
CA ARG A 15 7.60 -0.75 -9.17
C ARG A 15 8.18 -1.72 -10.19
N MET A 16 8.91 -1.21 -11.17
CA MET A 16 9.78 -2.04 -12.02
C MET A 16 11.08 -2.31 -11.26
N ALA A 17 11.49 -3.56 -11.16
CA ALA A 17 12.78 -3.91 -10.58
C ALA A 17 13.50 -4.92 -11.48
N GLY A 18 14.75 -4.61 -11.80
CA GLY A 18 15.67 -5.59 -12.38
C GLY A 18 16.11 -6.61 -11.34
N GLY A 19 16.78 -7.65 -11.80
CA GLY A 19 17.47 -8.60 -10.94
C GLY A 19 18.79 -9.01 -11.57
N TYR A 20 19.63 -9.70 -10.82
CA TYR A 20 20.78 -10.41 -11.34
C TYR A 20 20.73 -11.85 -10.85
N SER A 21 21.29 -12.77 -11.62
CA SER A 21 21.26 -14.20 -11.31
C SER A 21 22.61 -14.64 -10.74
N ASN A 22 22.57 -15.34 -9.60
CA ASN A 22 23.74 -15.93 -8.93
C ASN A 22 24.29 -17.19 -9.64
N ARG A 23 23.86 -17.49 -10.87
CA ARG A 23 24.34 -18.66 -11.64
C ARG A 23 25.81 -18.52 -12.07
N VAL A 24 26.31 -17.28 -12.17
CA VAL A 24 27.70 -16.98 -12.52
C VAL A 24 28.41 -16.45 -11.27
N ARG A 25 29.74 -16.57 -11.23
CA ARG A 25 30.60 -16.04 -10.16
C ARG A 25 30.17 -14.62 -9.76
N ALA A 26 30.11 -14.33 -8.46
CA ALA A 26 29.62 -13.07 -7.89
C ALA A 26 30.31 -11.80 -8.43
N THR A 27 31.55 -11.92 -8.93
CA THR A 27 32.31 -10.81 -9.52
C THR A 27 31.90 -10.48 -10.96
N LYS A 28 31.12 -11.34 -11.63
CA LYS A 28 30.64 -11.13 -12.99
C LYS A 28 29.16 -10.77 -12.96
N PHE A 29 28.86 -9.54 -13.37
CA PHE A 29 27.49 -9.07 -13.48
C PHE A 29 26.70 -9.92 -14.48
N ASN A 30 25.60 -10.53 -14.01
CA ASN A 30 24.72 -11.40 -14.80
C ASN A 30 23.27 -10.90 -14.69
N PRO A 31 22.90 -9.84 -15.43
CA PRO A 31 21.60 -9.20 -15.32
C PRO A 31 20.48 -10.12 -15.81
N THR A 32 19.30 -9.93 -15.22
CA THR A 32 18.04 -10.54 -15.64
C THR A 32 17.04 -9.44 -15.99
N GLY A 33 16.06 -9.77 -16.84
CA GLY A 33 15.06 -8.81 -17.29
C GLY A 33 14.26 -8.16 -16.15
N ASN A 34 13.77 -6.95 -16.41
CA ASN A 34 12.96 -6.20 -15.46
C ASN A 34 11.62 -6.90 -15.21
N LYS A 35 11.25 -7.05 -13.93
CA LYS A 35 9.95 -7.61 -13.52
C LYS A 35 9.19 -6.63 -12.65
N ARG A 36 7.87 -6.55 -12.84
CA ARG A 36 6.99 -5.75 -11.96
C ARG A 36 6.95 -6.39 -10.56
N LYS A 37 7.12 -5.56 -9.54
CA LYS A 37 6.92 -5.92 -8.14
C LYS A 37 5.67 -5.20 -7.64
N TYR A 38 4.69 -5.98 -7.20
CA TYR A 38 3.43 -5.49 -6.69
C TYR A 38 3.49 -5.32 -5.17
N PRO A 39 2.85 -4.29 -4.61
CA PRO A 39 2.66 -4.22 -3.17
C PRO A 39 1.73 -5.35 -2.71
N ASN A 40 2.02 -5.92 -1.54
CA ASN A 40 1.12 -6.88 -0.90
C ASN A 40 -0.09 -6.11 -0.34
N LEU A 41 -1.16 -6.06 -1.12
CA LEU A 41 -2.43 -5.41 -0.79
C LEU A 41 -3.40 -6.47 -0.26
N GLN A 42 -3.89 -6.26 0.95
CA GLN A 42 -4.81 -7.17 1.63
C GLN A 42 -6.11 -6.45 1.99
N TRP A 43 -7.22 -7.19 1.99
CA TRP A 43 -8.50 -6.70 2.49
C TRP A 43 -8.47 -6.58 4.00
N VAL A 44 -8.87 -5.41 4.51
CA VAL A 44 -8.93 -5.12 5.94
C VAL A 44 -10.30 -4.54 6.26
N ALA A 45 -10.86 -4.96 7.38
CA ALA A 45 -12.12 -4.43 7.89
C ALA A 45 -11.89 -3.05 8.49
N LEU A 46 -12.76 -2.10 8.13
CA LEU A 46 -12.80 -0.80 8.76
C LEU A 46 -13.49 -0.89 10.12
N PRO A 47 -13.07 -0.08 11.10
CA PRO A 47 -13.77 0.01 12.38
C PRO A 47 -15.22 0.49 12.15
N LYS A 48 -16.16 -0.02 12.96
CA LYS A 48 -17.58 0.35 12.87
C LYS A 48 -17.81 1.86 12.99
N ALA A 49 -16.98 2.55 13.78
CA ALA A 49 -17.00 4.00 13.93
C ALA A 49 -16.68 4.78 12.65
N ALA A 50 -16.02 4.17 11.66
CA ALA A 50 -15.73 4.78 10.36
C ALA A 50 -16.78 4.42 9.27
N GLY A 51 -17.94 3.88 9.65
CA GLY A 51 -19.01 3.48 8.72
C GLY A 51 -18.99 2.01 8.32
N GLY A 52 -18.08 1.21 8.88
CA GLY A 52 -17.94 -0.22 8.54
C GLY A 52 -17.46 -0.45 7.10
N GLY A 53 -17.32 -1.72 6.71
CA GLY A 53 -16.89 -2.12 5.36
C GLY A 53 -15.46 -2.66 5.29
N ARG A 54 -14.96 -2.84 4.06
CA ARG A 54 -13.64 -3.40 3.77
C ARG A 54 -12.89 -2.53 2.76
N MET A 55 -11.59 -2.33 2.99
CA MET A 55 -10.72 -1.65 2.04
C MET A 55 -9.43 -2.45 1.78
N LYS A 56 -8.84 -2.28 0.59
CA LYS A 56 -7.52 -2.86 0.29
C LYS A 56 -6.42 -1.93 0.78
N ILE A 57 -5.56 -2.44 1.66
CA ILE A 57 -4.39 -1.70 2.16
C ILE A 57 -3.12 -2.54 2.12
N CYS A 58 -1.97 -1.87 2.19
CA CYS A 58 -0.69 -2.54 2.24
C CYS A 58 -0.52 -3.29 3.56
N THR A 59 0.13 -4.45 3.57
CA THR A 59 0.37 -5.21 4.82
C THR A 59 1.17 -4.42 5.87
N ARG A 60 2.06 -3.51 5.47
CA ARG A 60 2.74 -2.58 6.40
C ARG A 60 1.76 -1.61 7.08
N CYS A 61 0.77 -1.14 6.34
CA CYS A 61 -0.27 -0.23 6.81
C CYS A 61 -1.21 -0.94 7.78
N MET A 62 -1.54 -2.20 7.45
CA MET A 62 -2.32 -3.10 8.30
C MET A 62 -1.62 -3.35 9.63
N LYS A 63 -0.33 -3.73 9.57
CA LYS A 63 0.50 -3.98 10.77
C LYS A 63 0.65 -2.73 11.65
N ALA A 64 0.77 -1.55 11.03
CA ALA A 64 0.87 -0.28 11.75
C ALA A 64 -0.46 0.20 12.34
N GLY A 65 -1.59 -0.47 12.09
CA GLY A 65 -2.87 -0.08 12.67
C GLY A 65 -3.52 1.17 12.05
N LYS A 66 -3.02 1.65 10.90
CA LYS A 66 -3.47 2.93 10.31
C LYS A 66 -4.96 2.96 9.96
N GLN A 67 -5.56 1.81 9.65
CA GLN A 67 -7.01 1.72 9.46
C GLN A 67 -7.82 2.08 10.72
N MET A 68 -7.25 1.90 11.91
CA MET A 68 -7.88 2.20 13.20
C MET A 68 -7.60 3.64 13.64
N GLU A 69 -6.64 4.32 13.04
CA GLU A 69 -6.32 5.73 13.34
C GLU A 69 -7.29 6.70 12.66
N MET A 70 -7.94 6.27 11.58
CA MET A 70 -8.94 7.07 10.85
C MET A 70 -10.13 7.50 11.73
N THR A 71 -10.39 6.80 12.83
CA THR A 71 -11.45 7.15 13.79
C THR A 71 -11.02 8.15 14.86
N ARG A 72 -9.71 8.40 15.02
CA ARG A 72 -9.16 9.19 16.14
C ARG A 72 -9.07 10.68 15.86
N HIS A 73 -9.28 11.12 14.62
CA HIS A 73 -9.41 12.53 14.31
C HIS A 73 -10.90 12.84 14.08
N PRO A 74 -11.56 13.61 14.97
CA PRO A 74 -12.85 14.18 14.61
C PRO A 74 -12.64 14.99 13.34
N MET A 75 -13.57 14.85 12.39
CA MET A 75 -13.64 15.66 11.19
C MET A 75 -13.34 17.11 11.57
N GLN A 76 -12.23 17.65 11.06
CA GLN A 76 -11.99 19.09 11.13
C GLN A 76 -13.21 19.71 10.47
N LYS A 77 -14.04 20.35 11.29
CA LYS A 77 -15.21 21.10 10.86
C LYS A 77 -14.73 21.98 9.72
N GLN A 78 -15.19 21.72 8.50
CA GLN A 78 -15.03 22.69 7.43
C GLN A 78 -15.69 23.96 7.96
N LYS A 79 -14.87 24.99 8.20
CA LYS A 79 -15.37 26.34 8.38
C LYS A 79 -16.18 26.64 7.13
N VAL A 80 -17.50 26.63 7.27
CA VAL A 80 -18.38 27.37 6.38
C VAL A 80 -18.06 28.82 6.70
N GLU A 81 -17.16 29.41 5.92
CA GLU A 81 -17.02 30.86 5.89
C GLU A 81 -18.29 31.41 5.24
N VAL A 82 -19.00 32.20 6.03
CA VAL A 82 -20.19 33.00 5.67
C VAL A 82 -19.77 34.16 4.80
#